data_AF-A0A4Q3UWJ1-F1
#
_entry.id   AF-A0A4Q3UWJ1-F1
#
_cell.length_a   1.000
_cell.length_b   1.000
_cell.length_c   1.000
_cell.angle_alpha   90.00
_cell.angle_beta   90.00
_cell.angle_gamma   90.00
#
_symmetry.space_group_name_H-M   'P 1'
#
loop_
_entity.id
_entity.type
_entity.pdbx_description
1 polymer ?
#
loop_
_entity_poly.entity_id
_entity_poly.type
_entity_poly.pdbx_seq_one_letter_code
_entity_poly.pdbx_strand_id
1 'polypeptide(L)'
;MKMQQLQEQIDTLDTTLEASSTDDDPRWTDRDDLEAAYETIRQAARTWNPDLINHAGVLLSVDHGGALLATEGLIRKEDQKHFESTRRGEVDEDDDAAQTPEGSKAVSSLPKALAREITSMRTSVIRTAIAGAPDIALAVSVAALALRLMHRTGLAGININGSDSFGTSGAEAGLESLACIRAVEPSDILAWCLAQDASVLLPVFARLISRNIDLVHDDATPFDNGRQVIADTLAASLSLDMTAHWSPDLDFWLRLSKTTLLEEYERSPVLQKLSPRSRTDKLATAAKLKKAALAERVHDAWRGGGYLPEVLITPVAAGALTLCEVPQIAAE
;
A
#
# COMPACT_ATOMS: atom_id res chain seq x y z
N MET A 1 37.79 -17.74 14.33
CA MET A 1 38.59 -18.71 13.56
C MET A 1 37.74 -19.78 12.89
N LYS A 2 36.97 -20.61 13.60
CA LYS A 2 36.19 -21.71 12.97
C LYS A 2 35.13 -21.25 11.94
N MET A 3 34.47 -20.11 12.18
CA MET A 3 33.48 -19.53 11.25
C MET A 3 34.11 -18.97 9.96
N GLN A 4 35.31 -18.38 10.05
CA GLN A 4 36.05 -17.89 8.88
C GLN A 4 36.55 -19.06 8.02
N GLN A 5 36.96 -20.16 8.63
CA GLN A 5 37.37 -21.37 7.92
C GLN A 5 36.21 -22.03 7.16
N LEU A 6 35.01 -22.06 7.75
CA LEU A 6 33.80 -22.56 7.07
C LEU A 6 33.37 -21.67 5.91
N GLN A 7 33.44 -20.34 6.09
CA GLN A 7 33.16 -19.39 5.00
C GLN A 7 34.12 -19.59 3.82
N GLU A 8 35.42 -19.69 4.09
CA GLU A 8 36.44 -19.91 3.05
C GLU A 8 36.23 -21.25 2.33
N GLN A 9 35.79 -22.30 3.04
CA GLN A 9 35.42 -23.58 2.43
C GLN A 9 34.18 -23.48 1.53
N ILE A 10 33.14 -22.77 1.96
CA ILE A 10 31.94 -22.50 1.14
C ILE A 10 32.32 -21.72 -0.11
N ASP A 11 33.09 -20.64 0.04
CA ASP A 11 33.53 -19.80 -1.09
C ASP A 11 34.38 -20.61 -2.09
N THR A 12 35.28 -21.49 -1.61
CA THR A 12 36.03 -22.39 -2.49
C THR A 12 35.13 -23.41 -3.19
N LEU A 13 34.16 -24.00 -2.50
CA LEU A 13 33.23 -24.94 -3.12
C LEU A 13 32.35 -24.26 -4.17
N ASP A 14 31.88 -23.05 -3.90
CA ASP A 14 31.10 -22.24 -4.85
C ASP A 14 31.91 -21.97 -6.13
N THR A 15 33.18 -21.58 -6.02
CA THR A 15 34.03 -21.39 -7.21
C THR A 15 34.26 -22.69 -7.99
N THR A 16 34.33 -23.85 -7.33
CA THR A 16 34.47 -25.15 -8.01
C THR A 16 33.18 -25.65 -8.65
N LEU A 17 32.03 -25.35 -8.03
CA LEU A 17 30.71 -25.65 -8.56
C LEU A 17 30.39 -24.78 -9.78
N GLU A 18 30.75 -23.49 -9.74
CA GLU A 18 30.61 -22.59 -10.88
C GLU A 18 31.50 -23.00 -12.07
N ALA A 19 32.69 -23.53 -11.82
CA ALA A 19 33.65 -23.90 -12.87
C ALA A 19 33.32 -25.23 -13.57
N SER A 20 32.71 -26.20 -12.87
CA SER A 20 32.58 -27.57 -13.40
C SER A 20 31.38 -28.36 -12.85
N SER A 21 30.25 -27.72 -12.53
CA SER A 21 29.06 -28.45 -12.06
C SER A 21 28.41 -29.30 -13.15
N THR A 22 27.91 -30.46 -12.74
CA THR A 22 27.03 -31.34 -13.52
C THR A 22 25.68 -31.47 -12.81
N ASP A 23 24.65 -31.92 -13.53
CA ASP A 23 23.35 -32.24 -12.92
C ASP A 23 23.54 -33.39 -11.91
N ASP A 24 22.98 -33.25 -10.69
CA ASP A 24 23.18 -34.15 -9.53
C ASP A 24 24.63 -34.28 -8.99
N ASP A 25 25.36 -33.17 -8.89
CA ASP A 25 26.69 -33.17 -8.25
C ASP A 25 26.60 -33.31 -6.71
N PRO A 26 27.24 -34.33 -6.08
CA PRO A 26 27.22 -34.50 -4.62
C PRO A 26 27.83 -33.31 -3.85
N ARG A 27 28.63 -32.47 -4.52
CA ARG A 27 29.18 -31.23 -3.95
C ARG A 27 28.11 -30.23 -3.52
N TRP A 28 26.90 -30.28 -4.08
CA TRP A 28 25.78 -29.45 -3.63
C TRP A 28 25.29 -29.84 -2.23
N THR A 29 25.26 -31.13 -1.91
CA THR A 29 24.91 -31.59 -0.56
C THR A 29 25.98 -31.22 0.45
N ASP A 30 27.26 -31.35 0.08
CA ASP A 30 28.38 -30.94 0.93
C ASP A 30 28.37 -29.42 1.20
N ARG A 31 27.97 -28.61 0.21
CA ARG A 31 27.76 -27.15 0.35
C ARG A 31 26.65 -26.84 1.36
N ASP A 32 25.50 -27.49 1.21
CA ASP A 32 24.35 -27.28 2.10
C ASP A 32 24.69 -27.68 3.55
N ASP A 33 25.44 -28.78 3.74
CA ASP A 33 25.90 -29.23 5.05
C ASP A 33 26.88 -28.22 5.71
N LEU A 34 27.78 -27.61 4.92
CA LEU A 34 28.68 -26.57 5.41
C LEU A 34 27.95 -25.27 5.73
N GLU A 35 26.96 -24.88 4.93
CA GLU A 35 26.11 -23.72 5.17
C GLU A 35 25.26 -23.91 6.45
N ALA A 36 24.70 -25.11 6.64
CA ALA A 36 24.00 -25.48 7.86
C ALA A 36 24.92 -25.46 9.11
N ALA A 37 26.16 -25.97 8.99
CA ALA A 37 27.15 -25.93 10.07
C ALA A 37 27.57 -24.49 10.40
N TYR A 38 27.70 -23.63 9.39
CA TYR A 38 27.98 -22.21 9.55
C TYR A 38 26.85 -21.49 10.30
N GLU A 39 25.59 -21.69 9.89
CA GLU A 39 24.44 -21.05 10.53
C GLU A 39 24.23 -21.59 11.96
N THR A 40 24.52 -22.87 12.24
CA THR A 40 24.48 -23.43 13.59
C THR A 40 25.46 -22.71 14.53
N ILE A 41 26.69 -22.46 14.06
CA ILE A 41 27.70 -21.73 14.85
C ILE A 41 27.30 -20.28 15.02
N ARG A 42 26.74 -19.64 13.98
CA ARG A 42 26.24 -18.27 14.04
C ARG A 42 25.11 -18.13 15.05
N GLN A 43 24.15 -19.06 15.07
CA GLN A 43 23.04 -19.09 16.02
C GLN A 43 23.53 -19.32 17.46
N ALA A 44 24.47 -20.25 17.66
CA ALA A 44 25.07 -20.49 18.97
C ALA A 44 25.89 -19.30 19.50
N ALA A 45 26.43 -18.46 18.60
CA ALA A 45 27.20 -17.26 18.95
C ALA A 45 26.32 -16.03 19.20
N ARG A 46 25.01 -16.08 18.92
CA ARG A 46 24.09 -14.99 19.25
C ARG A 46 23.97 -14.91 20.78
N THR A 47 24.18 -13.73 21.32
CA THR A 47 23.97 -13.43 22.74
C THR A 47 22.84 -12.42 22.85
N TRP A 48 21.80 -12.80 23.59
CA TRP A 48 20.64 -11.95 23.83
C TRP A 48 20.74 -11.34 25.22
N ASN A 49 20.33 -10.09 25.35
CA ASN A 49 20.23 -9.45 26.66
C ASN A 49 19.09 -10.14 27.46
N PRO A 50 19.37 -10.71 28.64
CA PRO A 50 18.39 -11.46 29.44
C PRO A 50 17.18 -10.61 29.87
N ASP A 51 17.32 -9.28 29.95
CA ASP A 51 16.20 -8.40 30.31
C ASP A 51 15.26 -8.17 29.11
N LEU A 52 15.81 -8.15 27.90
CA LEU A 52 15.04 -7.91 26.67
C LEU A 52 14.35 -9.17 26.16
N ILE A 53 14.90 -10.37 26.43
CA ILE A 53 14.32 -11.63 25.94
C ILE A 53 12.97 -11.93 26.59
N ASN A 54 12.71 -11.44 27.80
CA ASN A 54 11.43 -11.62 28.50
C ASN A 54 10.27 -10.85 27.84
N HIS A 55 10.57 -9.79 27.09
CA HIS A 55 9.59 -8.93 26.43
C HIS A 55 9.60 -9.07 24.89
N ALA A 56 10.55 -9.84 24.35
CA ALA A 56 10.67 -10.10 22.92
C ALA A 56 9.99 -11.43 22.56
N GLY A 57 9.04 -11.36 21.62
CA GLY A 57 8.39 -12.50 21.01
C GLY A 57 9.01 -12.89 19.67
N VAL A 58 8.56 -14.04 19.16
CA VAL A 58 8.89 -14.56 17.83
C VAL A 58 7.60 -14.77 17.06
N LEU A 59 7.53 -14.28 15.82
CA LEU A 59 6.46 -14.62 14.89
C LEU A 59 6.93 -15.76 14.00
N LEU A 60 6.26 -16.89 14.12
CA LEU A 60 6.39 -18.00 13.19
C LEU A 60 5.34 -17.81 12.09
N SER A 61 5.79 -17.74 10.85
CA SER A 61 4.94 -17.77 9.67
C SER A 61 5.35 -18.94 8.80
N VAL A 62 4.38 -19.51 8.08
CA VAL A 62 4.66 -20.55 7.09
C VAL A 62 4.51 -19.88 5.73
N ASP A 63 5.55 -19.95 4.90
CA ASP A 63 5.46 -19.43 3.55
C ASP A 63 4.57 -20.31 2.66
N HIS A 64 4.29 -19.86 1.44
CA HIS A 64 3.48 -20.63 0.50
C HIS A 64 4.20 -21.91 -0.01
N GLY A 65 5.49 -22.08 0.27
CA GLY A 65 6.28 -23.28 -0.01
C GLY A 65 6.32 -24.28 1.16
N GLY A 66 5.68 -23.96 2.30
CA GLY A 66 5.71 -24.78 3.51
C GLY A 66 6.95 -24.59 4.38
N ALA A 67 7.84 -23.65 4.04
CA ALA A 67 9.00 -23.33 4.86
C ALA A 67 8.60 -22.46 6.07
N LEU A 68 9.17 -22.77 7.23
CA LEU A 68 8.94 -22.03 8.47
C LEU A 68 9.84 -20.80 8.51
N LEU A 69 9.23 -19.61 8.54
CA LEU A 69 9.89 -18.32 8.68
C LEU A 69 9.71 -17.83 10.13
N ALA A 70 10.82 -17.71 10.87
CA ALA A 70 10.84 -17.13 12.20
C ALA A 70 11.34 -15.68 12.15
N THR A 71 10.48 -14.73 12.50
CA THR A 71 10.85 -13.33 12.73
C THR A 71 10.99 -13.10 14.23
N GLU A 72 12.24 -13.01 14.70
CA GLU A 72 12.59 -12.80 16.10
C GLU A 72 12.62 -11.29 16.44
N GLY A 73 12.42 -10.94 17.72
CA GLY A 73 12.58 -9.55 18.20
C GLY A 73 11.32 -8.70 18.15
N LEU A 74 10.13 -9.31 18.09
CA LEU A 74 8.86 -8.59 18.11
C LEU A 74 8.48 -8.19 19.53
N ILE A 75 8.34 -6.90 19.77
CA ILE A 75 7.96 -6.37 21.09
C ILE A 75 6.48 -6.00 21.06
N ARG A 76 5.74 -6.35 22.11
CA ARG A 76 4.33 -5.97 22.23
C ARG A 76 4.23 -4.45 22.45
N LYS A 77 3.14 -3.85 22.00
CA LYS A 77 2.90 -2.41 22.19
C LYS A 77 2.90 -1.98 23.66
N GLU A 78 2.51 -2.88 24.56
CA GLU A 78 2.55 -2.67 26.01
C GLU A 78 3.98 -2.62 26.57
N ASP A 79 4.91 -3.38 25.98
CA ASP A 79 6.30 -3.51 26.43
C ASP A 79 7.27 -2.57 25.69
N GLN A 80 6.79 -1.83 24.69
CA GLN A 80 7.62 -0.96 23.84
C GLN A 80 8.36 0.12 24.66
N LYS A 81 7.71 0.70 25.67
CA LYS A 81 8.32 1.72 26.54
C LYS A 81 9.45 1.14 27.40
N HIS A 82 9.28 -0.10 27.87
CA HIS A 82 10.30 -0.80 28.67
C HIS A 82 11.50 -1.19 27.80
N PHE A 83 11.26 -1.58 26.54
CA PHE A 83 12.33 -1.82 25.58
C PHE A 83 13.13 -0.55 25.25
N GLU A 84 12.44 0.58 25.05
CA GLU A 84 13.06 1.87 24.76
C GLU A 84 13.89 2.41 25.94
N SER A 85 13.43 2.22 27.19
CA SER A 85 14.18 2.60 28.39
C SER A 85 15.41 1.72 28.61
N THR A 86 15.30 0.40 28.47
CA THR A 86 16.43 -0.53 28.64
C THR A 86 17.49 -0.36 27.53
N ARG A 87 17.10 0.07 26.32
CA ARG A 87 18.02 0.36 25.21
C ARG A 87 18.75 1.70 25.35
N ARG A 88 18.15 2.71 26.00
CA ARG A 88 18.77 4.03 26.23
C ARG A 88 19.77 4.05 27.39
N GLY A 89 19.77 3.03 28.25
CA GLY A 89 20.51 3.05 29.51
C GLY A 89 19.82 3.97 30.52
N GLU A 90 19.75 3.55 31.78
CA GLU A 90 19.10 4.30 32.87
C GLU A 90 19.57 5.76 32.90
N VAL A 91 18.70 6.68 32.48
CA VAL A 91 18.75 8.08 32.85
C VAL A 91 17.32 8.49 33.16
N ASP A 92 17.10 8.75 34.45
CA ASP A 92 15.88 9.33 34.99
C ASP A 92 15.74 10.80 34.57
N GLU A 93 14.48 11.22 34.49
CA GLU A 93 13.91 12.57 34.41
C GLU A 93 13.90 13.32 33.05
N ASP A 94 12.65 13.57 32.61
CA ASP A 94 12.13 14.72 31.84
C ASP A 94 13.02 15.37 30.78
N ASP A 95 12.76 15.07 29.50
CA ASP A 95 12.52 16.13 28.51
C ASP A 95 11.78 15.60 27.26
N ASP A 96 10.76 16.36 26.86
CA ASP A 96 9.84 16.11 25.75
C ASP A 96 10.47 16.66 24.46
N ALA A 97 11.11 15.79 23.67
CA ALA A 97 11.46 16.07 22.28
C ALA A 97 11.78 14.77 21.52
N ALA A 98 10.74 14.07 21.07
CA ALA A 98 10.90 12.97 20.12
C ALA A 98 11.13 13.54 18.71
N GLN A 99 12.40 13.70 18.32
CA GLN A 99 12.79 13.74 16.90
C GLN A 99 12.94 12.30 16.41
N THR A 100 11.94 11.82 15.68
CA THR A 100 11.99 10.57 14.91
C THR A 100 12.54 10.88 13.52
N PRO A 101 13.43 10.04 12.94
CA PRO A 101 13.97 10.29 11.61
C PRO A 101 12.89 10.21 10.52
N GLU A 102 12.97 11.14 9.58
CA GLU A 102 12.10 11.28 8.41
C GLU A 102 12.14 10.00 7.55
N GLY A 103 10.97 9.39 7.34
CA GLY A 103 10.89 8.17 6.53
C GLY A 103 9.57 7.42 6.48
N SER A 104 8.42 8.01 6.84
CA SER A 104 7.11 7.59 6.31
C SER A 104 6.09 8.71 6.55
N LYS A 105 5.56 9.27 5.47
CA LYS A 105 4.47 10.24 5.57
C LYS A 105 3.20 9.52 6.05
N ALA A 106 2.64 10.08 7.12
CA ALA A 106 1.26 10.05 7.57
C ALA A 106 0.51 8.71 7.52
N VAL A 107 0.34 8.10 8.70
CA VAL A 107 -0.96 7.49 9.02
C VAL A 107 -2.00 8.59 8.79
N SER A 108 -2.95 8.42 7.87
CA SER A 108 -3.95 9.47 7.62
C SER A 108 -4.67 9.81 8.92
N SER A 109 -5.02 11.10 9.07
CA SER A 109 -5.72 11.62 10.24
C SER A 109 -7.19 11.17 10.33
N LEU A 110 -7.61 10.21 9.48
CA LEU A 110 -8.99 9.75 9.38
C LEU A 110 -9.27 8.61 10.38
N PRO A 111 -10.46 8.58 11.01
CA PRO A 111 -10.90 7.40 11.74
C PRO A 111 -10.97 6.18 10.82
N LYS A 112 -10.52 5.00 11.29
CA LYS A 112 -10.46 3.75 10.50
C LYS A 112 -11.74 3.42 9.73
N ALA A 113 -12.89 3.52 10.40
CA ALA A 113 -14.18 3.25 9.76
C ALA A 113 -14.48 4.22 8.61
N LEU A 114 -14.06 5.49 8.74
CA LEU A 114 -14.18 6.48 7.68
C LEU A 114 -13.18 6.25 6.54
N ALA A 115 -11.93 5.88 6.87
CA ALA A 115 -10.93 5.49 5.87
C ALA A 115 -11.42 4.32 5.02
N ARG A 116 -12.00 3.28 5.66
CA ARG A 116 -12.58 2.13 4.97
C ARG A 116 -13.73 2.48 4.04
N GLU A 117 -14.62 3.36 4.49
CA GLU A 117 -15.77 3.82 3.69
C GLU A 117 -15.31 4.60 2.46
N ILE A 118 -14.37 5.52 2.65
CA ILE A 118 -13.83 6.36 1.58
C ILE A 118 -13.02 5.52 0.57
N THR A 119 -12.18 4.61 1.04
CA THR A 119 -11.39 3.71 0.17
C THR A 119 -12.28 2.69 -0.54
N SER A 120 -13.40 2.27 0.06
CA SER A 120 -14.45 1.49 -0.62
C SER A 120 -15.06 2.23 -1.80
N MET A 121 -15.43 3.51 -1.61
CA MET A 121 -15.91 4.34 -2.71
C MET A 121 -14.84 4.50 -3.80
N ARG A 122 -13.58 4.83 -3.42
CA ARG A 122 -12.47 4.95 -4.37
C ARG A 122 -12.25 3.67 -5.16
N THR A 123 -12.28 2.53 -4.49
CA THR A 123 -12.16 1.20 -5.12
C THR A 123 -13.28 1.01 -6.14
N SER A 124 -14.53 1.33 -5.79
CA SER A 124 -15.66 1.24 -6.73
C SER A 124 -15.43 2.08 -8.00
N VAL A 125 -15.01 3.33 -7.84
CA VAL A 125 -14.71 4.23 -8.97
C VAL A 125 -13.58 3.67 -9.85
N ILE A 126 -12.48 3.20 -9.24
CA ILE A 126 -11.37 2.57 -9.95
C ILE A 126 -11.85 1.32 -10.72
N ARG A 127 -12.69 0.47 -10.11
CA ARG A 127 -13.25 -0.71 -10.77
C ARG A 127 -14.07 -0.34 -12.00
N THR A 128 -14.92 0.68 -11.88
CA THR A 128 -15.74 1.17 -12.99
C THR A 128 -14.88 1.72 -14.13
N ALA A 129 -13.83 2.47 -13.81
CA ALA A 129 -12.91 3.01 -14.81
C ALA A 129 -12.10 1.89 -15.52
N ILE A 130 -11.57 0.92 -14.78
CA ILE A 130 -10.83 -0.22 -15.34
C ILE A 130 -11.73 -1.12 -16.19
N ALA A 131 -13.01 -1.27 -15.82
CA ALA A 131 -13.98 -2.03 -16.61
C ALA A 131 -14.15 -1.46 -18.05
N GLY A 132 -13.85 -0.17 -18.27
CA GLY A 132 -13.84 0.49 -19.58
C GLY A 132 -12.46 0.60 -20.23
N ALA A 133 -11.39 0.15 -19.56
CA ALA A 133 -9.99 0.32 -20.00
C ALA A 133 -9.27 -1.04 -20.09
N PRO A 134 -9.48 -1.82 -21.18
CA PRO A 134 -8.91 -3.16 -21.32
C PRO A 134 -7.39 -3.20 -21.27
N ASP A 135 -6.74 -2.16 -21.76
CA ASP A 135 -5.27 -2.03 -21.79
C ASP A 135 -4.69 -1.99 -20.37
N ILE A 136 -5.33 -1.23 -19.47
CA ILE A 136 -4.95 -1.11 -18.06
C ILE A 136 -5.26 -2.42 -17.32
N ALA A 137 -6.42 -3.03 -17.59
CA ALA A 137 -6.75 -4.34 -17.01
C ALA A 137 -5.75 -5.43 -17.41
N LEU A 138 -5.24 -5.38 -18.65
CA LEU A 138 -4.21 -6.29 -19.14
C LEU A 138 -2.89 -6.06 -18.41
N ALA A 139 -2.43 -4.82 -18.31
CA ALA A 139 -1.23 -4.46 -17.56
C ALA A 139 -1.30 -4.91 -16.10
N VAL A 140 -2.43 -4.69 -15.43
CA VAL A 140 -2.69 -5.14 -14.05
C VAL A 140 -2.55 -6.66 -13.92
N SER A 141 -3.14 -7.41 -14.85
CA SER A 141 -3.14 -8.86 -14.81
C SER A 141 -1.75 -9.44 -15.09
N VAL A 142 -1.02 -8.87 -16.05
CA VAL A 142 0.37 -9.24 -16.33
C VAL A 142 1.25 -8.95 -15.12
N ALA A 143 1.13 -7.79 -14.49
CA ALA A 143 1.90 -7.44 -13.30
C ALA A 143 1.62 -8.41 -12.14
N ALA A 144 0.34 -8.72 -11.89
CA ALA A 144 -0.03 -9.65 -10.82
C ALA A 144 0.42 -11.10 -11.12
N LEU A 145 0.40 -11.57 -12.38
CA LEU A 145 0.96 -12.87 -12.75
C LEU A 145 2.49 -12.89 -12.63
N ALA A 146 3.18 -11.85 -13.10
CA ALA A 146 4.63 -11.74 -13.06
C ALA A 146 5.14 -11.76 -11.62
N LEU A 147 4.55 -10.96 -10.73
CA LEU A 147 4.90 -10.97 -9.30
C LEU A 147 4.68 -12.35 -8.68
N ARG A 148 3.57 -13.01 -9.01
CA ARG A 148 3.25 -14.32 -8.45
C ARG A 148 4.17 -15.43 -8.94
N LEU A 149 4.50 -15.44 -10.22
CA LEU A 149 5.28 -16.52 -10.85
C LEU A 149 6.79 -16.29 -10.74
N MET A 150 7.25 -15.05 -10.84
CA MET A 150 8.67 -14.71 -10.86
C MET A 150 9.21 -14.34 -9.48
N HIS A 151 8.38 -13.70 -8.65
CA HIS A 151 8.79 -13.18 -7.34
C HIS A 151 8.12 -13.90 -6.16
N ARG A 152 7.18 -14.82 -6.41
CA ARG A 152 6.38 -15.51 -5.40
C ARG A 152 5.67 -14.54 -4.43
N THR A 153 5.38 -13.33 -4.90
CA THR A 153 4.66 -12.29 -4.15
C THR A 153 3.36 -11.90 -4.84
N GLY A 154 2.45 -11.30 -4.08
CA GLY A 154 1.18 -10.79 -4.60
C GLY A 154 1.19 -9.28 -4.79
N LEU A 155 0.38 -8.80 -5.72
CA LEU A 155 0.08 -7.38 -5.84
C LEU A 155 -1.03 -7.03 -4.83
N ALA A 156 -0.77 -6.05 -3.95
CA ALA A 156 -1.68 -5.71 -2.86
C ALA A 156 -3.08 -5.36 -3.40
N GLY A 157 -4.10 -6.06 -2.89
CA GLY A 157 -5.49 -5.83 -3.28
C GLY A 157 -5.89 -6.36 -4.67
N ILE A 158 -5.08 -7.22 -5.32
CA ILE A 158 -5.42 -7.76 -6.65
C ILE A 158 -5.36 -9.29 -6.62
N ASN A 159 -6.45 -9.95 -7.03
CA ASN A 159 -6.54 -11.42 -7.06
C ASN A 159 -7.05 -11.98 -8.40
N ILE A 160 -6.16 -12.52 -9.22
CA ILE A 160 -6.49 -13.05 -10.55
C ILE A 160 -7.38 -14.29 -10.51
N ASN A 161 -7.34 -15.06 -9.43
CA ASN A 161 -8.06 -16.34 -9.37
C ASN A 161 -9.58 -16.18 -9.34
N GLY A 162 -10.09 -14.96 -9.15
CA GLY A 162 -11.52 -14.74 -8.96
C GLY A 162 -11.94 -15.22 -7.59
N SER A 163 -12.41 -14.31 -6.75
CA SER A 163 -13.10 -14.71 -5.54
C SER A 163 -14.21 -13.72 -5.23
N ASP A 164 -15.41 -14.21 -4.94
CA ASP A 164 -16.56 -13.39 -4.50
C ASP A 164 -16.30 -12.62 -3.18
N SER A 165 -15.10 -12.79 -2.62
CA SER A 165 -14.60 -12.17 -1.38
C SER A 165 -14.69 -10.64 -1.34
N PHE A 166 -14.81 -9.97 -2.48
CA PHE A 166 -14.78 -8.51 -2.56
C PHE A 166 -16.15 -7.82 -2.57
N GLY A 167 -17.22 -8.59 -2.31
CA GLY A 167 -18.56 -8.07 -2.08
C GLY A 167 -19.29 -7.65 -3.36
N THR A 168 -20.63 -7.71 -3.29
CA THR A 168 -21.55 -7.46 -4.40
C THR A 168 -21.99 -6.00 -4.53
N SER A 169 -21.45 -5.06 -3.74
CA SER A 169 -21.94 -3.66 -3.79
C SER A 169 -21.57 -3.01 -5.13
N GLY A 170 -22.58 -2.81 -5.99
CA GLY A 170 -22.44 -2.33 -7.35
C GLY A 170 -22.32 -3.42 -8.43
N ALA A 171 -22.37 -4.71 -8.06
CA ALA A 171 -22.18 -5.83 -8.99
C ALA A 171 -23.28 -5.97 -10.06
N GLU A 172 -24.51 -5.51 -9.76
CA GLU A 172 -25.67 -5.61 -10.66
C GLU A 172 -25.46 -4.81 -11.96
N ALA A 173 -24.97 -3.57 -11.86
CA ALA A 173 -24.83 -2.68 -13.02
C ALA A 173 -23.74 -3.14 -14.02
N GLY A 174 -22.74 -3.89 -13.56
CA GLY A 174 -21.66 -4.42 -14.41
C GLY A 174 -22.00 -5.74 -15.11
N LEU A 175 -23.02 -6.46 -14.64
CA LEU A 175 -23.38 -7.79 -15.13
C LEU A 175 -24.08 -7.76 -16.50
N GLU A 176 -24.83 -6.71 -16.81
CA GLU A 176 -25.43 -6.52 -18.14
C GLU A 176 -24.37 -6.49 -19.25
N SER A 177 -23.25 -5.85 -18.95
CA SER A 177 -22.12 -5.76 -19.87
C SER A 177 -21.34 -7.08 -20.04
N LEU A 178 -21.68 -8.11 -19.27
CA LEU A 178 -21.18 -9.49 -19.41
C LEU A 178 -22.24 -10.43 -20.02
N ALA A 179 -23.33 -9.90 -20.58
CA ALA A 179 -24.42 -10.72 -21.13
C ALA A 179 -23.94 -11.77 -22.17
N CYS A 180 -22.95 -11.43 -22.99
CA CYS A 180 -22.42 -12.31 -24.03
C CYS A 180 -21.83 -13.62 -23.47
N ILE A 181 -21.10 -13.54 -22.36
CA ILE A 181 -20.50 -14.71 -21.70
C ILE A 181 -21.45 -15.34 -20.67
N ARG A 182 -22.35 -14.55 -20.08
CA ARG A 182 -23.32 -15.02 -19.06
C ARG A 182 -24.37 -15.98 -19.64
N ALA A 183 -24.67 -15.87 -20.93
CA ALA A 183 -25.60 -16.77 -21.62
C ALA A 183 -24.95 -18.10 -22.05
N VAL A 184 -23.64 -18.26 -21.87
CA VAL A 184 -22.89 -19.46 -22.24
C VAL A 184 -22.95 -20.47 -21.09
N GLU A 185 -23.23 -21.73 -21.40
CA GLU A 185 -23.20 -22.81 -20.42
C GLU A 185 -21.80 -22.94 -19.80
N PRO A 186 -21.67 -23.19 -18.47
CA PRO A 186 -20.37 -23.23 -17.80
C PRO A 186 -19.34 -24.17 -18.44
N SER A 187 -19.77 -25.31 -18.98
CA SER A 187 -18.90 -26.27 -19.68
C SER A 187 -18.31 -25.73 -20.98
N ASP A 188 -19.00 -24.78 -21.60
CA ASP A 188 -18.71 -24.30 -22.96
C ASP A 188 -17.98 -22.96 -22.95
N ILE A 189 -17.81 -22.32 -21.78
CA ILE A 189 -17.15 -21.01 -21.63
C ILE A 189 -15.77 -20.99 -22.29
N LEU A 190 -14.94 -22.02 -22.07
CA LEU A 190 -13.60 -22.09 -22.67
C LEU A 190 -13.68 -22.17 -24.20
N ALA A 191 -14.56 -23.02 -24.73
CA ALA A 191 -14.75 -23.19 -26.16
C ALA A 191 -15.27 -21.89 -26.81
N TRP A 192 -16.22 -21.22 -26.15
CA TRP A 192 -16.72 -19.91 -26.56
C TRP A 192 -15.60 -18.88 -26.62
N CYS A 193 -14.80 -18.76 -25.55
CA CYS A 193 -13.67 -17.83 -25.49
C CYS A 193 -12.65 -18.08 -26.62
N LEU A 194 -12.29 -19.34 -26.88
CA LEU A 194 -11.35 -19.71 -27.94
C LEU A 194 -11.87 -19.42 -29.35
N ALA A 195 -13.19 -19.31 -29.53
CA ALA A 195 -13.82 -18.96 -30.79
C ALA A 195 -14.02 -17.45 -31.00
N GLN A 196 -13.72 -16.62 -30.00
CA GLN A 196 -13.88 -15.16 -30.09
C GLN A 196 -12.60 -14.47 -30.54
N ASP A 197 -12.77 -13.33 -31.21
CA ASP A 197 -11.67 -12.39 -31.46
C ASP A 197 -11.27 -11.62 -30.20
N ALA A 198 -10.03 -11.13 -30.18
CA ALA A 198 -9.51 -10.31 -29.08
C ALA A 198 -10.37 -9.06 -28.79
N SER A 199 -11.01 -8.48 -29.81
CA SER A 199 -11.90 -7.32 -29.66
C SER A 199 -13.15 -7.61 -28.82
N VAL A 200 -13.60 -8.87 -28.79
CA VAL A 200 -14.71 -9.33 -27.95
C VAL A 200 -14.21 -9.71 -26.56
N LEU A 201 -13.07 -10.40 -26.48
CA LEU A 201 -12.50 -10.87 -25.22
C LEU A 201 -11.99 -9.74 -24.33
N LEU A 202 -11.36 -8.71 -24.89
CA LEU A 202 -10.72 -7.64 -24.11
C LEU A 202 -11.72 -6.86 -23.22
N PRO A 203 -12.90 -6.41 -23.70
CA PRO A 203 -13.89 -5.78 -22.83
C PRO A 203 -14.46 -6.71 -21.76
N VAL A 204 -14.66 -8.00 -22.08
CA VAL A 204 -15.12 -9.01 -21.11
C VAL A 204 -14.07 -9.21 -20.03
N PHE A 205 -12.81 -9.41 -20.44
CA PHE A 205 -11.66 -9.54 -19.58
C PHE A 205 -11.50 -8.33 -18.65
N ALA A 206 -11.58 -7.10 -19.17
CA ALA A 206 -11.45 -5.88 -18.36
C ALA A 206 -12.45 -5.83 -17.20
N ARG A 207 -13.70 -6.24 -17.46
CA ARG A 207 -14.78 -6.29 -16.46
C ARG A 207 -14.62 -7.42 -15.46
N LEU A 208 -14.08 -8.57 -15.88
CA LEU A 208 -13.77 -9.66 -14.96
C LEU A 208 -12.61 -9.29 -14.04
N ILE A 209 -11.55 -8.68 -14.59
CA ILE A 209 -10.39 -8.21 -13.83
C ILE A 209 -10.75 -7.08 -12.88
N SER A 210 -11.60 -6.13 -13.28
CA SER A 210 -11.98 -5.04 -12.37
C SER A 210 -12.65 -5.55 -11.10
N ARG A 211 -13.42 -6.64 -11.17
CA ARG A 211 -14.05 -7.27 -9.99
C ARG A 211 -13.04 -7.91 -9.03
N ASN A 212 -11.82 -8.18 -9.51
CA ASN A 212 -10.74 -8.78 -8.74
C ASN A 212 -9.85 -7.76 -8.00
N ILE A 213 -10.20 -6.48 -8.05
CA ILE A 213 -9.43 -5.38 -7.45
C ILE A 213 -10.09 -4.91 -6.17
N ASP A 214 -9.52 -5.13 -5.00
CA ASP A 214 -9.97 -4.62 -3.70
C ASP A 214 -8.89 -3.79 -3.02
N LEU A 215 -9.07 -2.48 -3.07
CA LEU A 215 -8.13 -1.51 -2.52
C LEU A 215 -8.70 -0.86 -1.25
N VAL A 216 -9.67 -1.51 -0.62
CA VAL A 216 -10.26 -1.02 0.63
C VAL A 216 -9.28 -1.24 1.77
N HIS A 217 -9.10 -0.24 2.62
CA HIS A 217 -8.25 -0.35 3.81
C HIS A 217 -8.63 0.63 4.90
N ASP A 218 -8.17 0.34 6.12
CA ASP A 218 -8.38 1.16 7.31
C ASP A 218 -7.28 2.23 7.50
N ASP A 219 -6.27 2.23 6.61
CA ASP A 219 -5.11 3.12 6.62
C ASP A 219 -4.32 3.10 7.95
N ALA A 220 -4.05 1.90 8.46
CA ALA A 220 -3.45 1.73 9.78
C ALA A 220 -2.16 0.88 9.75
N THR A 221 -1.91 0.15 8.67
CA THR A 221 -0.85 -0.85 8.59
C THR A 221 0.01 -0.70 7.34
N PRO A 222 1.24 -1.27 7.32
CA PRO A 222 2.06 -1.30 6.11
C PRO A 222 1.38 -1.99 4.92
N PHE A 223 0.50 -2.97 5.19
CA PHE A 223 -0.29 -3.63 4.15
C PHE A 223 -1.33 -2.69 3.53
N ASP A 224 -1.95 -1.83 4.35
CA ASP A 224 -2.86 -0.78 3.89
C ASP A 224 -2.14 0.23 2.99
N ASN A 225 -0.93 0.63 3.37
CA ASN A 225 -0.08 1.49 2.55
C ASN A 225 0.21 0.85 1.18
N GLY A 226 0.45 -0.46 1.14
CA GLY A 226 0.58 -1.20 -0.12
C GLY A 226 -0.67 -1.07 -1.00
N ARG A 227 -1.88 -1.20 -0.44
CA ARG A 227 -3.14 -1.00 -1.18
C ARG A 227 -3.31 0.45 -1.65
N GLN A 228 -2.97 1.43 -0.80
CA GLN A 228 -3.02 2.85 -1.14
C GLN A 228 -2.11 3.18 -2.31
N VAL A 229 -0.86 2.68 -2.32
CA VAL A 229 0.10 2.87 -3.43
C VAL A 229 -0.44 2.30 -4.75
N ILE A 230 -1.10 1.14 -4.72
CA ILE A 230 -1.73 0.57 -5.90
C ILE A 230 -2.93 1.41 -6.36
N ALA A 231 -3.78 1.88 -5.43
CA ALA A 231 -4.89 2.78 -5.75
C ALA A 231 -4.42 4.08 -6.40
N ASP A 232 -3.35 4.65 -5.88
CA ASP A 232 -2.70 5.86 -6.40
C ASP A 232 -2.13 5.64 -7.80
N THR A 233 -1.44 4.53 -8.02
CA THR A 233 -0.87 4.16 -9.33
C THR A 233 -1.96 3.96 -10.39
N LEU A 234 -3.04 3.27 -10.03
CA LEU A 234 -4.17 3.04 -10.93
C LEU A 234 -4.94 4.33 -11.21
N ALA A 235 -5.24 5.12 -10.18
CA ALA A 235 -5.92 6.40 -10.33
C ALA A 235 -5.12 7.35 -11.23
N ALA A 236 -3.80 7.43 -11.08
CA ALA A 236 -2.94 8.24 -11.94
C ALA A 236 -2.95 7.73 -13.39
N SER A 237 -2.84 6.41 -13.60
CA SER A 237 -2.88 5.80 -14.93
C SER A 237 -4.21 6.02 -15.65
N LEU A 238 -5.32 6.07 -14.89
CA LEU A 238 -6.67 6.33 -15.38
C LEU A 238 -6.97 7.84 -15.52
N SER A 239 -6.04 8.72 -15.13
CA SER A 239 -6.27 10.17 -15.02
C SER A 239 -7.55 10.49 -14.23
N LEU A 240 -7.76 9.77 -13.13
CA LEU A 240 -9.00 9.80 -12.37
C LEU A 240 -9.10 11.06 -11.50
N ASP A 241 -10.12 11.87 -11.73
CA ASP A 241 -10.47 13.01 -10.88
C ASP A 241 -11.53 12.63 -9.84
N MET A 242 -11.09 12.42 -8.60
CA MET A 242 -12.00 12.05 -7.51
C MET A 242 -12.95 13.18 -7.10
N THR A 243 -12.72 14.44 -7.46
CA THR A 243 -13.63 15.55 -7.15
C THR A 243 -14.97 15.43 -7.90
N ALA A 244 -14.98 14.72 -9.03
CA ALA A 244 -16.19 14.43 -9.80
C ALA A 244 -17.02 13.28 -9.18
N HIS A 245 -16.41 12.47 -8.31
CA HIS A 245 -17.03 11.26 -7.77
C HIS A 245 -17.35 11.34 -6.28
N TRP A 246 -16.74 12.27 -5.55
CA TRP A 246 -16.94 12.41 -4.12
C TRP A 246 -16.81 13.86 -3.66
N SER A 247 -17.63 14.22 -2.67
CA SER A 247 -17.55 15.50 -1.97
C SER A 247 -17.92 15.31 -0.50
N PRO A 248 -17.31 16.06 0.43
CA PRO A 248 -17.59 15.91 1.85
C PRO A 248 -18.97 16.47 2.20
N ASP A 249 -19.78 15.66 2.89
CA ASP A 249 -21.02 16.11 3.51
C ASP A 249 -20.79 16.57 4.96
N LEU A 250 -21.85 17.00 5.66
CA LEU A 250 -21.71 17.44 7.05
C LEU A 250 -21.35 16.27 7.99
N ASP A 251 -21.82 15.06 7.71
CA ASP A 251 -21.53 13.87 8.52
C ASP A 251 -20.03 13.54 8.52
N PHE A 252 -19.39 13.61 7.35
CA PHE A 252 -17.94 13.48 7.20
C PHE A 252 -17.19 14.40 8.17
N TRP A 253 -17.51 15.70 8.18
CA TRP A 253 -16.83 16.67 9.04
C TRP A 253 -17.09 16.41 10.53
N LEU A 254 -18.30 15.98 10.90
CA LEU A 254 -18.65 15.63 12.28
C LEU A 254 -17.87 14.42 12.81
N ARG A 255 -17.37 13.55 11.94
CA ARG A 255 -16.56 12.37 12.31
C ARG A 255 -15.09 12.72 12.56
N LEU A 256 -14.59 13.85 12.05
CA LEU A 256 -13.19 14.27 12.23
C LEU A 256 -12.89 14.80 13.65
N SER A 257 -11.62 14.83 14.01
CA SER A 257 -11.17 15.42 15.27
C SER A 257 -11.23 16.96 15.21
N LYS A 258 -11.28 17.64 16.37
CA LYS A 258 -11.28 19.11 16.42
C LYS A 258 -9.98 19.70 15.84
N THR A 259 -8.85 19.01 16.00
CA THR A 259 -7.56 19.44 15.43
C THR A 259 -7.58 19.37 13.91
N THR A 260 -7.99 18.23 13.35
CA THR A 260 -8.15 18.06 11.89
C THR A 260 -9.12 19.08 11.30
N LEU A 261 -10.24 19.38 11.97
CA LEU A 261 -11.16 20.41 11.50
C LEU A 261 -10.55 21.81 11.43
N LEU A 262 -9.67 22.17 12.37
CA LEU A 262 -8.98 23.47 12.33
C LEU A 262 -7.96 23.53 11.19
N GLU A 263 -7.19 22.46 10.99
CA GLU A 263 -6.26 22.34 9.87
C GLU A 263 -6.99 22.45 8.53
N GLU A 264 -8.11 21.74 8.38
CA GLU A 264 -8.90 21.81 7.14
C GLU A 264 -9.61 23.15 6.97
N TYR A 265 -10.02 23.80 8.06
CA TYR A 265 -10.52 25.17 7.97
C TYR A 265 -9.44 26.11 7.44
N GLU A 266 -8.21 26.01 7.93
CA GLU A 266 -7.04 26.79 7.47
C GLU A 266 -6.75 26.57 5.98
N ARG A 267 -6.84 25.32 5.50
CA ARG A 267 -6.64 24.96 4.09
C ARG A 267 -7.81 25.40 3.19
N SER A 268 -8.97 25.76 3.74
CA SER A 268 -10.15 26.11 2.97
C SER A 268 -9.92 27.29 2.00
N PRO A 269 -10.56 27.28 0.81
CA PRO A 269 -10.42 28.34 -0.18
C PRO A 269 -10.87 29.71 0.36
N VAL A 270 -11.81 29.73 1.31
CA VAL A 270 -12.28 30.96 1.96
C VAL A 270 -11.18 31.59 2.81
N LEU A 271 -10.38 30.80 3.55
CA LEU A 271 -9.28 31.31 4.37
C LEU A 271 -8.02 31.60 3.55
N GLN A 272 -7.74 30.82 2.50
CA GLN A 272 -6.59 31.05 1.63
C GLN A 272 -6.66 32.40 0.89
N LYS A 273 -7.87 32.87 0.57
CA LYS A 273 -8.10 34.19 -0.07
C LYS A 273 -7.93 35.40 0.85
N LEU A 274 -7.78 35.21 2.17
CA LEU A 274 -7.67 36.32 3.13
C LEU A 274 -6.22 36.73 3.40
N SER A 275 -6.05 37.94 3.93
CA SER A 275 -4.75 38.39 4.43
C SER A 275 -4.27 37.53 5.62
N PRO A 276 -2.95 37.41 5.85
CA PRO A 276 -2.41 36.61 6.96
C PRO A 276 -2.99 36.98 8.33
N ARG A 277 -3.14 38.27 8.64
CA ARG A 277 -3.74 38.75 9.90
C ARG A 277 -5.21 38.37 10.04
N SER A 278 -5.99 38.57 8.97
CA SER A 278 -7.41 38.19 8.98
C SER A 278 -7.62 36.68 9.07
N ARG A 279 -6.66 35.89 8.56
CA ARG A 279 -6.66 34.43 8.68
C ARG A 279 -6.43 34.00 10.12
N THR A 280 -5.42 34.54 10.81
CA THR A 280 -5.14 34.22 12.22
C THR A 280 -6.31 34.57 13.14
N ASP A 281 -6.97 35.72 12.92
CA ASP A 281 -8.12 36.12 13.74
C ASP A 281 -9.32 35.17 13.55
N LYS A 282 -9.59 34.75 12.31
CA LYS A 282 -10.65 33.79 12.01
C LYS A 282 -10.33 32.39 12.55
N LEU A 283 -9.07 31.96 12.50
CA LEU A 283 -8.63 30.69 13.09
C LEU A 283 -8.76 30.72 14.62
N ALA A 284 -8.34 31.81 15.28
CA ALA A 284 -8.48 31.98 16.73
C ALA A 284 -9.96 31.99 17.16
N THR A 285 -10.84 32.57 16.35
CA THR A 285 -12.29 32.54 16.59
C THR A 285 -12.84 31.12 16.41
N ALA A 286 -12.43 30.42 15.36
CA ALA A 286 -12.83 29.04 15.08
C ALA A 286 -12.37 28.06 16.17
N ALA A 287 -11.17 28.25 16.73
CA ALA A 287 -10.62 27.43 17.80
C ALA A 287 -11.47 27.46 19.09
N LYS A 288 -12.19 28.56 19.34
CA LYS A 288 -13.10 28.72 20.49
C LYS A 288 -14.46 28.01 20.30
N LEU A 289 -14.79 27.61 19.08
CA LEU A 289 -16.05 26.91 18.80
C LEU A 289 -16.05 25.49 19.36
N LYS A 290 -17.26 25.00 19.67
CA LYS A 290 -17.48 23.57 19.93
C LYS A 290 -17.33 22.78 18.62
N LYS A 291 -16.98 21.49 18.70
CA LYS A 291 -16.70 20.63 17.54
C LYS A 291 -17.79 20.67 16.47
N ALA A 292 -19.06 20.54 16.86
CA ALA A 292 -20.18 20.54 15.90
C ALA A 292 -20.30 21.87 15.13
N ALA A 293 -20.25 23.01 15.83
CA ALA A 293 -20.28 24.33 15.20
C ALA A 293 -19.04 24.61 14.33
N LEU A 294 -17.88 24.04 14.70
CA LEU A 294 -16.69 24.10 13.86
C LEU A 294 -16.86 23.27 12.57
N ALA A 295 -17.44 22.06 12.67
CA ALA A 295 -17.69 21.20 11.51
C ALA A 295 -18.64 21.87 10.49
N GLU A 296 -19.72 22.50 10.95
CA GLU A 296 -20.61 23.29 10.08
C GLU A 296 -19.86 24.43 9.38
N ARG A 297 -19.01 25.15 10.12
CA ARG A 297 -18.21 26.24 9.57
C ARG A 297 -17.20 25.76 8.52
N VAL A 298 -16.59 24.60 8.74
CA VAL A 298 -15.67 23.96 7.77
C VAL A 298 -16.43 23.50 6.53
N HIS A 299 -17.60 22.88 6.71
CA HIS A 299 -18.48 22.45 5.62
C HIS A 299 -18.85 23.62 4.70
N ASP A 300 -19.27 24.75 5.27
CA ASP A 300 -19.60 25.95 4.50
C ASP A 300 -18.37 26.56 3.80
N ALA A 301 -17.20 26.53 4.45
CA ALA A 301 -15.96 27.06 3.89
C ALA A 301 -15.43 26.24 2.70
N TRP A 302 -15.74 24.95 2.65
CA TRP A 302 -15.35 24.04 1.57
C TRP A 302 -16.43 23.84 0.50
N ARG A 303 -17.62 24.47 0.65
CA ARG A 303 -18.70 24.35 -0.32
C ARG A 303 -18.24 24.84 -1.70
N GLY A 304 -18.27 23.94 -2.68
CA GLY A 304 -17.79 24.21 -4.05
C GLY A 304 -16.26 24.34 -4.18
N GLY A 305 -15.50 24.01 -3.13
CA GLY A 305 -14.04 24.11 -3.09
C GLY A 305 -13.29 22.87 -3.54
N GLY A 306 -13.99 21.78 -3.90
CA GLY A 306 -13.37 20.55 -4.41
C GLY A 306 -12.50 19.81 -3.37
N TYR A 307 -12.89 19.83 -2.09
CA TYR A 307 -12.13 19.14 -1.04
C TYR A 307 -12.03 17.64 -1.30
N LEU A 308 -10.82 17.10 -1.12
CA LEU A 308 -10.55 15.66 -1.06
C LEU A 308 -9.62 15.37 0.13
N PRO A 309 -9.91 14.33 0.94
CA PRO A 309 -8.94 13.81 1.90
C PRO A 309 -7.76 13.15 1.16
N GLU A 310 -6.60 13.07 1.82
CA GLU A 310 -5.34 12.58 1.23
C GLU A 310 -5.48 11.23 0.52
N VAL A 311 -6.23 10.28 1.11
CA VAL A 311 -6.50 8.96 0.54
C VAL A 311 -7.27 8.96 -0.79
N LEU A 312 -7.91 10.08 -1.17
CA LEU A 312 -8.61 10.25 -2.45
C LEU A 312 -7.83 11.11 -3.45
N ILE A 313 -6.74 11.74 -3.05
CA ILE A 313 -5.97 12.60 -3.95
C ILE A 313 -5.24 11.69 -4.94
N THR A 314 -5.57 11.83 -6.23
CA THR A 314 -4.83 11.17 -7.30
C THR A 314 -3.46 11.85 -7.41
N PRO A 315 -2.34 11.13 -7.23
CA PRO A 315 -1.04 11.75 -7.40
C PRO A 315 -0.86 12.19 -8.85
N VAL A 316 -0.19 13.32 -9.02
CA VAL A 316 0.21 13.76 -10.36
C VAL A 316 1.11 12.67 -10.94
N ALA A 317 0.75 12.17 -12.13
CA ALA A 317 1.56 11.18 -12.82
C ALA A 317 3.00 11.69 -12.88
N ALA A 318 3.93 10.95 -12.27
CA ALA A 318 5.35 11.23 -12.34
C ALA A 318 5.86 10.90 -13.75
N GLY A 319 5.38 11.62 -14.76
CA GLY A 319 6.08 11.73 -16.01
C GLY A 319 7.37 12.46 -15.75
N ALA A 320 8.50 11.91 -16.19
CA ALA A 320 9.72 12.67 -16.31
C ALA A 320 9.42 13.86 -17.22
N LEU A 321 9.13 15.02 -16.62
CA LEU A 321 9.14 16.30 -17.31
C LEU A 321 10.59 16.51 -17.73
N THR A 322 10.94 15.96 -18.89
CA THR A 322 12.18 16.32 -19.58
C THR A 322 12.00 17.77 -20.00
N LEU A 323 12.75 18.66 -19.35
CA LEU A 323 12.87 20.04 -19.79
C LEU A 323 13.34 19.97 -21.24
N CYS A 324 12.49 20.35 -22.21
CA CYS A 324 12.96 20.59 -23.56
C CYS A 324 14.09 21.61 -23.46
N GLU A 325 15.26 21.29 -24.03
CA GLU A 325 16.40 22.19 -24.02
C GLU A 325 15.97 23.58 -24.50
N VAL A 326 16.37 24.59 -23.71
CA VAL A 326 16.08 26.00 -24.01
C VAL A 326 16.57 26.29 -25.43
N PRO A 327 15.76 26.91 -26.30
CA PRO A 327 16.19 27.22 -27.66
C PRO A 327 17.43 28.11 -27.57
N GLN A 328 18.56 27.61 -28.09
CA GLN A 328 19.76 28.40 -28.23
C GLN A 328 19.45 29.56 -29.15
N ILE A 329 19.35 30.76 -28.59
CA ILE A 329 19.35 32.00 -29.35
C ILE A 329 20.75 32.09 -29.95
N ALA A 330 20.85 31.87 -31.26
CA ALA A 330 22.06 32.12 -32.00
C ALA A 330 22.39 33.62 -31.86
N ALA A 331 23.47 33.93 -31.16
CA ALA A 331 24.05 35.26 -31.18
C ALA A 331 24.68 35.46 -32.57
N GLU A 332 24.27 36.54 -33.24
CA GLU A 332 24.91 37.08 -34.45
C GLU A 332 26.38 37.41 -34.24
#